data_AF-A0A9Q3CD24-F1
#
_entry.id   AF-A0A9Q3CD24-F1
#
_cell.length_a   1.000
_cell.length_b   1.000
_cell.length_c   1.000
_cell.angle_alpha   90.00
_cell.angle_beta   90.00
_cell.angle_gamma   90.00
#
_symmetry.space_group_name_H-M   'P 1'
#
loop_
_entity.id
_entity.type
_entity.pdbx_description
1 polymer ?
#
loop_
_entity_poly.entity_id
_entity_poly.type
_entity_poly.pdbx_seq_one_letter_code
_entity_poly.pdbx_strand_id
1 'polypeptide(L)'
;MEKGRKLEGQGSNLGEGLAFKLGWTMETKDGNCPSTSLPEGVKDKGLVSFMLNDYPWDLPENVEHWMMISRKELVTADSFKLRPGEKGEVPANFQDDEKVKDLALYLENFDIFGQNFLDESALAKIDVGGFSHQGKPHVTETNYAVSQAEGMEAMRWAGRSVAELIEEEFPAKEYEALWTQSPVRLR
;
A
#
# COMPACT_ATOMS: atom_id res chain seq x y z
N MET A 1 29.89 9.95 37.70
CA MET A 1 28.71 9.17 38.11
C MET A 1 27.49 9.78 37.43
N GLU A 2 27.25 9.41 36.17
CA GLU A 2 26.01 9.76 35.48
C GLU A 2 24.89 8.86 36.03
N LYS A 3 23.85 9.50 36.56
CA LYS A 3 22.64 8.82 37.03
C LYS A 3 21.92 8.24 35.81
N GLY A 4 21.63 6.94 35.89
CA GLY A 4 20.97 6.19 34.85
C GLY A 4 19.66 6.84 34.40
N ARG A 5 19.52 6.95 33.07
CA ARG A 5 18.20 7.11 32.46
C ARG A 5 17.44 5.81 32.70
N LYS A 6 16.47 5.88 33.61
CA LYS A 6 15.42 4.88 33.70
C LYS A 6 14.73 4.80 32.33
N LEU A 7 14.80 3.64 31.72
CA LEU A 7 13.87 3.22 30.67
C LEU A 7 12.52 2.97 31.37
N GLU A 8 11.76 4.03 31.62
CA GLU A 8 10.35 3.92 31.98
C GLU A 8 9.55 3.79 30.68
N GLY A 9 8.87 2.65 30.49
CA GLY A 9 7.92 2.48 29.38
C GLY A 9 8.01 1.16 28.61
N GLN A 10 8.14 0.00 29.28
CA GLN A 10 7.65 -1.25 28.68
C GLN A 10 6.12 -1.23 28.79
N GLY A 11 5.47 -0.57 27.82
CA GLY A 11 4.01 -0.45 27.82
C GLY A 11 3.38 0.52 26.82
N SER A 12 4.13 1.19 25.94
CA SER A 12 3.49 1.88 24.80
C SER A 12 3.12 0.85 23.75
N ASN A 13 1.89 0.88 23.24
CA ASN A 13 1.54 0.03 22.10
C ASN A 13 2.41 0.43 20.88
N LEU A 14 2.70 -0.52 19.99
CA LEU A 14 3.60 -0.28 18.84
C LEU A 14 3.13 0.90 17.97
N GLY A 15 1.81 1.09 17.87
CA GLY A 15 1.20 2.20 17.13
C GLY A 15 1.53 3.58 17.72
N GLU A 16 1.44 3.75 19.03
CA GLU A 16 1.79 4.99 19.76
C GLU A 16 3.27 5.31 19.62
N GLY A 17 4.13 4.30 19.75
CA GLY A 17 5.57 4.45 19.57
C GLY A 17 5.93 4.90 18.16
N LEU A 18 5.28 4.31 17.14
CA LEU A 18 5.47 4.67 15.74
C LEU A 18 4.94 6.08 15.45
N ALA A 19 3.73 6.42 15.92
CA ALA A 19 3.16 7.75 15.77
C ALA A 19 4.07 8.82 16.40
N PHE A 20 4.57 8.59 17.61
CA PHE A 20 5.52 9.51 18.24
C PHE A 20 6.80 9.71 17.40
N LYS A 21 7.40 8.62 16.89
CA LYS A 21 8.58 8.69 16.01
C LYS A 21 8.32 9.53 14.74
N LEU A 22 7.12 9.42 14.18
CA LEU A 22 6.71 10.15 12.97
C LEU A 22 6.26 11.59 13.25
N GLY A 23 6.27 12.05 14.51
CA GLY A 23 5.75 13.38 14.88
C GLY A 23 4.23 13.49 14.74
N TRP A 24 3.55 12.34 14.70
CA TRP A 24 2.13 12.20 14.51
C TRP A 24 1.41 12.35 15.85
N THR A 25 0.56 13.37 16.00
CA THR A 25 -0.27 13.52 17.19
C THR A 25 -1.45 12.54 17.10
N MET A 26 -1.77 11.85 18.21
CA MET A 26 -2.94 10.96 18.29
C MET A 26 -4.27 11.73 18.18
N GLU A 27 -4.22 13.06 18.30
CA GLU A 27 -5.37 13.98 18.20
C GLU A 27 -5.70 14.45 16.78
N THR A 28 -5.10 13.88 15.73
CA THR A 28 -5.53 14.21 14.36
C THR A 28 -6.90 13.62 14.08
N LYS A 29 -7.90 14.43 14.46
CA LYS A 29 -9.32 14.44 14.12
C LYS A 29 -9.76 13.34 13.16
N ASP A 30 -10.55 12.42 13.69
CA ASP A 30 -11.54 11.60 12.97
C ASP A 30 -12.65 12.45 12.30
N GLY A 31 -12.33 13.63 11.77
CA GLY A 31 -13.31 14.58 11.28
C GLY A 31 -12.87 15.22 9.97
N ASN A 32 -13.48 14.77 8.87
CA ASN A 32 -13.38 15.33 7.52
C ASN A 32 -12.06 15.10 6.76
N CYS A 33 -11.61 13.85 6.66
CA CYS A 33 -10.70 13.49 5.57
C CYS A 33 -11.46 12.57 4.61
N PRO A 34 -11.83 13.01 3.38
CA PRO A 34 -12.75 12.28 2.51
C PRO A 34 -12.38 10.80 2.41
N SER A 35 -13.38 9.92 2.48
CA SER A 35 -13.23 8.46 2.37
C SER A 35 -12.74 8.00 0.99
N THR A 36 -12.66 8.93 0.05
CA THR A 36 -12.55 8.68 -1.37
C THR A 36 -11.22 9.25 -1.86
N SER A 37 -10.31 8.38 -2.29
CA SER A 37 -9.01 8.72 -2.90
C SER A 37 -8.08 9.56 -2.03
N LEU A 38 -6.78 9.25 -2.02
CA LEU A 38 -5.78 10.20 -1.52
C LEU A 38 -5.99 11.53 -2.27
N PRO A 39 -6.45 12.62 -1.62
CA PRO A 39 -6.77 13.86 -2.32
C PRO A 39 -5.48 14.44 -2.93
N GLU A 40 -5.63 15.21 -4.01
CA GLU A 40 -4.53 15.96 -4.64
C GLU A 40 -3.62 16.60 -3.57
N GLY A 41 -2.33 16.24 -3.59
CA GLY A 41 -1.34 16.80 -2.67
C GLY A 41 -0.93 15.89 -1.51
N VAL A 42 -0.44 14.68 -1.81
CA VAL A 42 0.17 13.75 -0.84
C VAL A 42 1.58 14.22 -0.43
N LYS A 43 1.69 15.47 -0.02
CA LYS A 43 2.81 16.01 0.74
C LYS A 43 2.43 16.28 2.19
N ASP A 44 1.23 15.89 2.60
CA ASP A 44 0.89 15.95 4.02
C ASP A 44 1.64 14.84 4.75
N LYS A 45 2.81 15.19 5.28
CA LYS A 45 3.61 14.35 6.19
C LYS A 45 2.82 13.90 7.42
N GLY A 46 1.67 14.52 7.70
CA GLY A 46 0.70 14.10 8.71
C GLY A 46 -0.19 12.94 8.30
N LEU A 47 -0.13 12.45 7.05
CA LEU A 47 -0.94 11.32 6.54
C LEU A 47 -0.11 10.15 6.05
N VAL A 48 0.97 10.40 5.31
CA VAL A 48 1.89 9.39 4.78
C VAL A 48 3.32 9.77 5.16
N SER A 49 4.15 8.79 5.49
CA SER A 49 5.58 9.00 5.76
C SER A 49 6.40 7.82 5.28
N PHE A 50 7.56 8.11 4.71
CA PHE A 50 8.57 7.13 4.34
C PHE A 50 9.68 7.13 5.39
N MET A 51 10.13 5.93 5.76
CA MET A 51 11.27 5.76 6.66
C MET A 51 12.05 4.51 6.33
N LEU A 52 13.35 4.52 6.57
CA LEU A 52 14.16 3.31 6.52
C LEU A 52 13.66 2.31 7.57
N ASN A 53 13.61 1.05 7.18
CA ASN A 53 13.28 -0.03 8.11
C ASN A 53 14.43 -0.20 9.10
N ASP A 54 14.15 -0.04 10.40
CA ASP A 54 15.10 -0.26 11.50
C ASP A 54 15.62 -1.72 11.53
N TYR A 55 14.86 -2.66 10.95
CA TYR A 55 15.15 -4.08 10.87
C TYR A 55 14.94 -4.58 9.43
N PRO A 56 15.81 -4.20 8.49
CA PRO A 56 15.67 -4.59 7.09
C PRO A 56 15.75 -6.11 6.95
N TRP A 57 15.21 -6.63 5.85
CA TRP A 57 15.40 -8.04 5.50
C TRP A 57 16.85 -8.25 5.05
N ASP A 58 17.26 -9.51 4.95
CA ASP A 58 18.53 -9.87 4.34
C ASP A 58 18.46 -9.60 2.82
N LEU A 59 18.85 -8.39 2.43
CA LEU A 59 18.78 -7.86 1.08
C LEU A 59 20.20 -7.63 0.53
N PRO A 60 20.39 -7.60 -0.81
CA PRO A 60 21.68 -7.29 -1.42
C PRO A 60 22.25 -5.94 -0.95
N GLU A 61 23.58 -5.78 -0.98
CA GLU A 61 24.29 -4.60 -0.44
C GLU A 61 23.84 -3.25 -1.02
N ASN A 62 23.26 -3.25 -2.23
CA ASN A 62 22.80 -2.06 -2.94
C ASN A 62 21.27 -1.86 -2.87
N VAL A 63 20.58 -2.57 -1.98
CA VAL A 63 19.12 -2.49 -1.83
C VAL A 63 18.77 -2.01 -0.43
N GLU A 64 18.01 -0.92 -0.37
CA GLU A 64 17.48 -0.38 0.88
C GLU A 64 16.06 -0.88 1.14
N HIS A 65 15.75 -1.23 2.40
CA HIS A 65 14.39 -1.58 2.81
C HIS A 65 13.71 -0.33 3.41
N TRP A 66 12.78 0.25 2.66
CA TRP A 66 11.96 1.36 3.12
C TRP A 66 10.57 0.90 3.54
N MET A 67 10.01 1.58 4.54
CA MET A 67 8.63 1.43 4.97
C MET A 67 7.85 2.70 4.60
N MET A 68 6.70 2.51 3.96
CA MET A 68 5.70 3.57 3.80
C MET A 68 4.60 3.36 4.85
N ILE A 69 4.49 4.30 5.78
CA ILE A 69 3.47 4.29 6.84
C ILE A 69 2.37 5.27 6.45
N SER A 70 1.12 4.82 6.50
CA SER A 70 -0.06 5.63 6.19
C SER A 70 -1.06 5.57 7.33
N ARG A 71 -1.72 6.70 7.60
CA ARG A 71 -2.88 6.78 8.51
C ARG A 71 -4.20 6.33 7.88
N LYS A 72 -4.20 6.15 6.55
CA LYS A 72 -5.35 5.72 5.77
C LYS A 72 -5.02 4.45 5.00
N GLU A 73 -6.05 3.65 4.77
CA GLU A 73 -6.00 2.59 3.77
C GLU A 73 -5.63 3.19 2.41
N LEU A 74 -4.60 2.63 1.80
CA LEU A 74 -4.04 3.13 0.54
C LEU A 74 -4.79 2.59 -0.68
N VAL A 75 -5.42 1.43 -0.52
CA VAL A 75 -6.21 0.76 -1.55
C VAL A 75 -7.58 0.46 -0.97
N THR A 76 -8.60 1.08 -1.55
CA THR A 76 -10.02 0.89 -1.20
C THR A 76 -10.85 0.74 -2.48
N ALA A 77 -12.16 0.49 -2.35
CA ALA A 77 -13.07 0.51 -3.51
C ALA A 77 -13.01 1.83 -4.30
N ASP A 78 -12.75 2.96 -3.63
CA ASP A 78 -12.63 4.26 -4.31
C ASP A 78 -11.34 4.38 -5.12
N SER A 79 -10.32 3.56 -4.86
CA SER A 79 -9.12 3.50 -5.68
C SER A 79 -9.40 3.03 -7.11
N PHE A 80 -10.56 2.43 -7.39
CA PHE A 80 -10.95 2.04 -8.75
C PHE A 80 -11.53 3.20 -9.58
N LYS A 81 -11.86 4.33 -8.96
CA LYS A 81 -12.37 5.52 -9.65
C LYS A 81 -11.22 6.42 -10.10
N LEU A 82 -11.47 7.27 -11.10
CA LEU A 82 -10.55 8.35 -11.44
C LEU A 82 -10.46 9.36 -10.28
N ARG A 83 -9.25 9.85 -10.01
CA ARG A 83 -9.02 10.92 -9.05
C ARG A 83 -9.57 12.26 -9.59
N PRO A 84 -9.89 13.22 -8.73
CA PRO A 84 -10.12 14.60 -9.17
C PRO A 84 -8.97 15.07 -10.06
N GLY A 85 -9.27 15.53 -11.27
CA GLY A 85 -8.28 16.01 -12.23
C GLY A 85 -7.54 14.94 -13.04
N GLU A 86 -7.68 13.65 -12.71
CA GLU A 86 -7.09 12.54 -13.49
C GLU A 86 -7.76 12.48 -14.87
N LYS A 87 -6.94 12.41 -15.93
CA LYS A 87 -7.42 12.27 -17.31
C LYS A 87 -7.41 10.80 -17.70
N GLY A 88 -8.44 10.38 -18.41
CA GLY A 88 -8.55 9.01 -18.93
C GLY A 88 -9.96 8.45 -18.75
N GLU A 89 -10.07 7.14 -18.88
CA GLU A 89 -11.30 6.40 -18.62
C GLU A 89 -11.01 5.30 -17.60
N VAL A 90 -11.98 5.03 -16.72
CA VAL A 90 -11.92 3.85 -15.86
C VAL A 90 -11.98 2.61 -16.76
N PRO A 91 -11.03 1.67 -16.66
CA PRO A 91 -11.04 0.41 -17.41
C PRO A 91 -12.40 -0.29 -17.32
N ALA A 92 -12.87 -0.88 -18.42
CA ALA A 92 -14.24 -1.41 -18.53
C ALA A 92 -14.58 -2.47 -17.47
N ASN A 93 -13.59 -3.25 -17.06
CA ASN A 93 -13.67 -4.25 -15.99
C ASN A 93 -13.86 -3.65 -14.57
N PHE A 94 -13.68 -2.33 -14.40
CA PHE A 94 -13.80 -1.60 -13.13
C PHE A 94 -14.94 -0.57 -13.13
N GLN A 95 -15.83 -0.62 -14.12
CA GLN A 95 -17.01 0.26 -14.20
C GLN A 95 -18.23 -0.31 -13.44
N ASP A 96 -18.19 -1.58 -13.05
CA ASP A 96 -19.26 -2.24 -12.28
C ASP A 96 -18.97 -2.14 -10.78
N ASP A 97 -19.84 -1.41 -10.06
CA ASP A 97 -19.71 -1.15 -8.63
C ASP A 97 -19.79 -2.41 -7.76
N GLU A 98 -20.55 -3.44 -8.16
CA GLU A 98 -20.64 -4.69 -7.40
C GLU A 98 -19.33 -5.46 -7.52
N LYS A 99 -18.83 -5.57 -8.75
CA LYS A 99 -17.53 -6.17 -9.02
C LYS A 99 -16.39 -5.44 -8.31
N VAL A 100 -16.40 -4.10 -8.30
CA VAL A 100 -15.37 -3.30 -7.60
C VAL A 100 -15.35 -3.60 -6.10
N LYS A 101 -16.51 -3.84 -5.47
CA LYS A 101 -16.54 -4.24 -4.05
C LYS A 101 -15.88 -5.59 -3.83
N ASP A 102 -16.14 -6.56 -4.70
CA ASP A 102 -15.51 -7.88 -4.61
C ASP A 102 -14.01 -7.84 -4.84
N LEU A 103 -13.56 -7.03 -5.80
CA LEU A 103 -12.14 -6.80 -6.04
C LEU A 103 -11.48 -6.07 -4.87
N ALA A 104 -12.12 -5.06 -4.28
CA ALA A 104 -11.60 -4.39 -3.09
C ALA A 104 -11.44 -5.37 -1.91
N LEU A 105 -12.46 -6.19 -1.64
CA LEU A 105 -12.39 -7.25 -0.62
C LEU A 105 -11.27 -8.26 -0.92
N TYR A 106 -11.08 -8.63 -2.18
CA TYR A 106 -9.96 -9.45 -2.59
C TYR A 106 -8.63 -8.75 -2.24
N LEU A 107 -8.43 -7.50 -2.63
CA LEU A 107 -7.19 -6.75 -2.36
C LEU A 107 -6.92 -6.51 -0.87
N GLU A 108 -7.94 -6.41 -0.03
CA GLU A 108 -7.77 -6.33 1.44
C GLU A 108 -7.19 -7.60 2.06
N ASN A 109 -7.40 -8.75 1.43
CA ASN A 109 -7.03 -10.07 1.95
C ASN A 109 -5.74 -10.63 1.33
N PHE A 110 -5.14 -9.95 0.36
CA PHE A 110 -3.95 -10.39 -0.34
C PHE A 110 -2.86 -9.33 -0.35
N ASP A 111 -1.61 -9.76 -0.41
CA ASP A 111 -0.49 -8.85 -0.63
C ASP A 111 -0.67 -8.16 -1.98
N ILE A 112 -0.64 -6.82 -1.97
CA ILE A 112 -0.62 -5.99 -3.16
C ILE A 112 0.83 -5.65 -3.43
N PHE A 113 1.26 -5.73 -4.67
CA PHE A 113 2.62 -5.41 -5.07
C PHE A 113 2.60 -4.50 -6.29
N GLY A 114 3.69 -3.79 -6.47
CA GLY A 114 3.93 -2.98 -7.65
C GLY A 114 5.40 -2.61 -7.78
N GLN A 115 5.69 -1.87 -8.84
CA GLN A 115 7.05 -1.49 -9.20
C GLN A 115 7.09 -0.06 -9.74
N ASN A 116 8.27 0.55 -9.74
CA ASN A 116 8.54 1.76 -10.53
C ASN A 116 9.77 1.65 -11.47
N PHE A 117 10.31 0.46 -11.71
CA PHE A 117 11.45 0.31 -12.63
C PHE A 117 11.03 0.30 -14.12
N LEU A 118 12.00 0.61 -14.99
CA LEU A 118 11.82 0.76 -16.44
C LEU A 118 11.53 -0.56 -17.19
N ASP A 119 11.80 -1.73 -16.60
CA ASP A 119 11.65 -3.03 -17.25
C ASP A 119 10.54 -3.89 -16.61
N GLU A 120 9.32 -3.86 -17.16
CA GLU A 120 8.19 -4.68 -16.71
C GLU A 120 8.44 -6.20 -16.70
N SER A 121 9.46 -6.69 -17.41
CA SER A 121 9.75 -8.12 -17.48
C SER A 121 10.26 -8.71 -16.16
N ALA A 122 10.72 -7.88 -15.22
CA ALA A 122 11.16 -8.36 -13.92
C ALA A 122 9.98 -8.82 -13.03
N LEU A 123 8.79 -8.20 -13.15
CA LEU A 123 7.59 -8.68 -12.45
C LEU A 123 7.14 -10.06 -12.92
N ALA A 124 7.36 -10.40 -14.20
CA ALA A 124 7.02 -11.71 -14.73
C ALA A 124 7.84 -12.86 -14.11
N LYS A 125 8.95 -12.54 -13.44
CA LYS A 125 9.80 -13.50 -12.72
C LYS A 125 9.42 -13.63 -11.25
N ILE A 126 8.62 -12.71 -10.72
CA ILE A 126 8.09 -12.78 -9.36
C ILE A 126 6.86 -13.68 -9.44
N ASP A 127 6.78 -14.72 -8.59
CA ASP A 127 5.58 -15.56 -8.50
C ASP A 127 4.50 -14.81 -7.72
N VAL A 128 3.89 -13.90 -8.45
CA VAL A 128 2.94 -12.96 -7.92
C VAL A 128 1.61 -13.68 -7.64
N GLY A 129 1.29 -13.84 -6.36
CA GLY A 129 0.07 -14.50 -5.92
C GLY A 129 0.09 -16.03 -6.09
N GLY A 130 1.26 -16.65 -6.28
CA GLY A 130 1.39 -18.12 -6.40
C GLY A 130 0.82 -18.88 -5.20
N PHE A 131 0.90 -18.29 -4.00
CA PHE A 131 0.25 -18.83 -2.80
C PHE A 131 -1.26 -18.63 -2.79
N SER A 132 -1.75 -17.55 -3.39
CA SER A 132 -3.17 -17.12 -3.35
C SER A 132 -4.03 -17.78 -4.41
N HIS A 133 -3.45 -18.06 -5.59
CA HIS A 133 -4.15 -18.53 -6.78
C HIS A 133 -3.78 -19.92 -7.23
N GLN A 134 -3.07 -20.75 -6.45
CA GLN A 134 -2.64 -22.16 -6.68
C GLN A 134 -3.23 -22.90 -7.92
N GLY A 135 -3.02 -22.39 -9.14
CA GLY A 135 -3.71 -22.81 -10.38
C GLY A 135 -5.24 -22.63 -10.44
N LYS A 136 -5.93 -21.95 -9.51
CA LYS A 136 -7.39 -21.75 -9.48
C LYS A 136 -7.77 -20.31 -9.10
N PRO A 137 -8.89 -19.79 -9.64
CA PRO A 137 -9.45 -18.51 -9.19
C PRO A 137 -9.73 -18.51 -7.69
N HIS A 138 -9.51 -17.36 -7.06
CA HIS A 138 -9.92 -17.12 -5.69
C HIS A 138 -11.41 -16.78 -5.63
N VAL A 139 -12.15 -17.41 -4.72
CA VAL A 139 -13.58 -17.12 -4.51
C VAL A 139 -13.72 -16.24 -3.27
N THR A 140 -14.21 -15.02 -3.45
CA THR A 140 -14.47 -14.06 -2.36
C THR A 140 -15.62 -14.54 -1.46
N GLU A 141 -15.81 -13.88 -0.31
CA GLU A 141 -16.90 -14.18 0.63
C GLU A 141 -18.31 -14.01 0.00
N THR A 142 -18.41 -13.26 -1.10
CA THR A 142 -19.64 -13.02 -1.90
C THR A 142 -19.87 -14.04 -3.01
N ASN A 143 -19.00 -15.06 -3.14
CA ASN A 143 -18.96 -16.04 -4.24
C ASN A 143 -18.50 -15.49 -5.60
N TYR A 144 -17.84 -14.34 -5.63
CA TYR A 144 -17.21 -13.84 -6.84
C TYR A 144 -15.85 -14.53 -7.07
N ALA A 145 -15.62 -15.04 -8.29
CA ALA A 145 -14.40 -15.75 -8.63
C ALA A 145 -13.40 -14.81 -9.32
N VAL A 146 -12.40 -14.35 -8.57
CA VAL A 146 -11.31 -13.51 -9.06
C VAL A 146 -10.23 -14.39 -9.68
N SER A 147 -9.97 -14.20 -10.97
CA SER A 147 -8.83 -14.87 -11.63
C SER A 147 -7.49 -14.22 -11.27
N GLN A 148 -6.37 -14.92 -11.45
CA GLN A 148 -5.05 -14.31 -11.23
C GLN A 148 -4.83 -13.08 -12.12
N ALA A 149 -5.20 -13.15 -13.40
CA ALA A 149 -5.06 -12.03 -14.34
C ALA A 149 -5.88 -10.81 -13.91
N GLU A 150 -7.11 -11.04 -13.45
CA GLU A 150 -7.99 -9.99 -12.94
C GLU A 150 -7.48 -9.40 -11.64
N GLY A 151 -6.98 -10.23 -10.72
CA GLY A 151 -6.34 -9.77 -9.49
C GLY A 151 -5.12 -8.90 -9.78
N MET A 152 -4.28 -9.29 -10.73
CA MET A 152 -3.13 -8.50 -11.20
C MET A 152 -3.53 -7.14 -11.76
N GLU A 153 -4.57 -7.12 -12.59
CA GLU A 153 -5.07 -5.88 -13.18
C GLU A 153 -5.68 -4.96 -12.12
N ALA A 154 -6.44 -5.53 -11.18
CA ALA A 154 -7.00 -4.81 -10.03
C ALA A 154 -5.89 -4.22 -9.15
N MET A 155 -4.84 -4.98 -8.85
CA MET A 155 -3.67 -4.52 -8.08
C MET A 155 -2.97 -3.35 -8.77
N ARG A 156 -2.73 -3.45 -10.08
CA ARG A 156 -2.12 -2.37 -10.86
C ARG A 156 -2.97 -1.11 -10.85
N TRP A 157 -4.27 -1.24 -11.13
CA TRP A 157 -5.16 -0.09 -11.23
C TRP A 157 -5.41 0.56 -9.87
N ALA A 158 -5.78 -0.22 -8.86
CA ALA A 158 -6.09 0.30 -7.53
C ALA A 158 -4.82 0.78 -6.79
N GLY A 159 -3.67 0.15 -7.06
CA GLY A 159 -2.37 0.55 -6.54
C GLY A 159 -1.67 1.70 -7.28
N ARG A 160 -2.23 2.20 -8.39
CA ARG A 160 -1.56 3.24 -9.21
C ARG A 160 -1.24 4.51 -8.43
N SER A 161 -2.12 4.91 -7.51
CA SER A 161 -1.88 6.07 -6.65
C SER A 161 -0.73 5.82 -5.68
N VAL A 162 -0.59 4.60 -5.15
CA VAL A 162 0.55 4.21 -4.31
C VAL A 162 1.84 4.27 -5.11
N ALA A 163 1.84 3.74 -6.33
CA ALA A 163 2.99 3.80 -7.21
C ALA A 163 3.41 5.25 -7.52
N GLU A 164 2.46 6.16 -7.75
CA GLU A 164 2.74 7.59 -7.92
C GLU A 164 3.38 8.22 -6.67
N LEU A 165 2.93 7.87 -5.46
CA LEU A 165 3.57 8.36 -4.22
C LEU A 165 5.02 7.91 -4.09
N ILE A 166 5.25 6.64 -4.39
CA ILE A 166 6.59 6.06 -4.34
C ILE A 166 7.47 6.71 -5.39
N GLU A 167 6.94 6.99 -6.58
CA GLU A 167 7.67 7.71 -7.64
C GLU A 167 8.01 9.16 -7.27
N GLU A 168 7.16 9.83 -6.49
CA GLU A 168 7.47 11.18 -5.99
C GLU A 168 8.64 11.18 -4.97
N GLU A 169 8.71 10.18 -4.09
CA GLU A 169 9.79 10.06 -3.08
C GLU A 169 11.06 9.42 -3.66
N PHE A 170 10.90 8.42 -4.52
CA PHE A 170 11.97 7.62 -5.15
C PHE A 170 11.81 7.64 -6.68
N PRO A 171 12.16 8.74 -7.37
CA PRO A 171 11.93 8.85 -8.81
C PRO A 171 12.64 7.76 -9.61
N ALA A 172 11.95 7.15 -10.58
CA ALA A 172 12.43 6.07 -11.45
C ALA A 172 13.68 6.43 -12.27
N LYS A 173 13.96 7.72 -12.43
CA LYS A 173 15.21 8.23 -13.04
C LYS A 173 16.45 7.98 -12.18
N GLU A 174 16.28 7.72 -10.89
CA GLU A 174 17.35 7.60 -9.89
C GLU A 174 17.27 6.28 -9.13
N TYR A 175 16.06 5.74 -8.93
CA TYR A 175 15.80 4.55 -8.13
C TYR A 175 15.00 3.51 -8.88
N GLU A 176 15.22 2.24 -8.54
CA GLU A 176 14.31 1.14 -8.87
C GLU A 176 13.65 0.66 -7.57
N ALA A 177 12.33 0.71 -7.53
CA ALA A 177 11.53 0.34 -6.37
C ALA A 177 10.61 -0.83 -6.72
N LEU A 178 10.69 -1.86 -5.89
CA LEU A 178 9.67 -2.89 -5.75
C LEU A 178 8.96 -2.62 -4.42
N TRP A 179 7.63 -2.62 -4.42
CA TRP A 179 6.86 -2.40 -3.21
C TRP A 179 5.82 -3.49 -3.01
N THR A 180 5.51 -3.73 -1.74
CA THR A 180 4.44 -4.61 -1.32
C THR A 180 3.67 -3.96 -0.18
N GLN A 181 2.36 -4.16 -0.15
CA GLN A 181 1.48 -3.80 0.93
C GLN A 181 0.87 -5.09 1.47
N SER A 182 1.11 -5.35 2.75
CA SER A 182 0.50 -6.50 3.43
C SER A 182 -1.01 -6.32 3.58
N PRO A 183 -1.77 -7.42 3.59
CA PRO A 183 -3.22 -7.37 3.75
C PRO A 183 -3.62 -6.69 5.07
N VAL A 184 -4.77 -6.03 5.06
CA VAL A 184 -5.31 -5.33 6.24
C VAL A 184 -5.64 -6.31 7.35
N ARG A 185 -6.05 -7.54 7.00
CA ARG A 185 -6.25 -8.63 7.96
C ARG A 185 -4.90 -9.23 8.39
N LEU A 186 -4.32 -8.69 9.46
CA LEU A 186 -3.46 -9.48 10.35
C LEU A 186 -4.36 -10.49 11.08
N ARG A 187 -4.38 -11.75 10.63
CA ARG A 187 -5.01 -12.85 11.38
C ARG A 187 -4.14 -13.30 12.54
#